data_AF-A0A662WPH3-F1
#
_entry.id   AF-A0A662WPH3-F1
#
_cell.length_a   1.000
_cell.length_b   1.000
_cell.length_c   1.000
_cell.angle_alpha   90.00
_cell.angle_beta   90.00
_cell.angle_gamma   90.00
#
_symmetry.space_group_name_H-M   'P 1'
#
loop_
_entity.id
_entity.type
_entity.pdbx_description
1 polymer ?
#
loop_
_entity_poly.entity_id
_entity_poly.type
_entity_poly.pdbx_seq_one_letter_code
_entity_poly.pdbx_strand_id
1 'polypeptide(L)' 'MQKGKMGARDDDAEPAQILEHVFLGSRAHARDKELLQRLRITHILNVTPPKKTDPVAGVPNFFEKDKLFT' A
#
# COMPACT_ATOMS: atom_id res chain seq x y z
N MET A 1 11.99 -3.05 -35.22
CA MET A 1 11.27 -2.40 -34.10
C MET A 1 11.16 -3.42 -32.96
N GLN A 2 11.98 -3.31 -31.91
CA GLN A 2 11.86 -4.17 -30.73
C GLN A 2 10.65 -3.73 -29.92
N LYS A 3 9.72 -4.66 -29.65
CA LYS A 3 8.68 -4.47 -28.64
C LYS A 3 9.38 -4.35 -27.29
N GLY A 4 9.37 -3.15 -26.71
CA GLY A 4 9.83 -2.94 -25.34
C GLY A 4 9.07 -3.87 -24.41
N LYS A 5 9.79 -4.57 -23.53
CA LYS A 5 9.19 -5.30 -22.41
C LYS A 5 8.24 -4.35 -21.70
N MET A 6 6.96 -4.70 -21.69
CA MET A 6 5.97 -4.09 -20.82
C MET A 6 6.44 -4.44 -19.41
N GLY A 7 7.14 -3.51 -18.75
CA GLY A 7 7.64 -3.70 -17.39
C GLY A 7 6.48 -4.13 -16.50
N ALA A 8 6.74 -5.02 -15.54
CA ALA A 8 5.79 -5.29 -14.47
C ALA A 8 5.26 -3.94 -13.97
N ARG A 9 3.93 -3.79 -13.85
CA ARG A 9 3.38 -2.53 -13.35
C ARG A 9 4.00 -2.35 -11.96
N ASP A 10 4.46 -1.15 -11.62
CA ASP A 10 5.02 -0.88 -10.27
C ASP A 10 4.02 -1.25 -9.15
N ASP A 11 2.74 -1.43 -9.49
CA ASP A 11 1.66 -1.95 -8.64
C ASP A 11 1.75 -3.45 -8.28
N ASP A 12 2.56 -4.24 -9.00
CA ASP A 12 2.75 -5.68 -8.77
C ASP A 12 3.98 -5.99 -7.90
N ALA A 13 4.78 -4.98 -7.56
CA ALA A 13 5.97 -5.15 -6.72
C ALA A 13 5.59 -5.21 -5.23
N GLU A 14 6.44 -5.82 -4.40
CA GLU A 14 6.29 -5.71 -2.95
C GLU A 14 6.64 -4.29 -2.46
N PRO A 15 6.07 -3.83 -1.33
CA PRO A 15 6.51 -2.58 -0.71
C PRO A 15 7.99 -2.67 -0.32
N ALA A 16 8.70 -1.55 -0.43
CA ALA A 16 10.10 -1.49 -0.06
C ALA A 16 10.26 -1.59 1.46
N GLN A 17 11.07 -2.52 1.95
CA GLN A 17 11.45 -2.58 3.36
C GLN A 17 12.55 -1.55 3.63
N ILE A 18 12.27 -0.58 4.51
CA ILE A 18 13.20 0.51 4.83
C ILE A 18 14.00 0.18 6.09
N LEU A 19 13.33 -0.41 7.09
CA LEU A 19 13.93 -0.93 8.33
C LEU A 19 13.27 -2.25 8.71
N GLU A 20 13.78 -2.88 9.76
CA GLU A 20 13.08 -4.00 10.39
C GLU A 20 11.65 -3.56 10.77
N HIS A 21 10.65 -4.27 10.25
CA HIS A 21 9.22 -3.98 10.45
C HIS A 21 8.71 -2.62 9.94
N VAL A 22 9.48 -1.89 9.11
CA VAL A 22 9.04 -0.63 8.48
C VAL A 22 9.09 -0.75 6.97
N PHE A 23 7.92 -0.59 6.35
CA PHE A 23 7.75 -0.70 4.90
C PHE A 23 7.21 0.61 4.32
N LEU A 24 7.68 0.97 3.13
CA LEU A 24 7.14 2.06 2.34
C LEU A 24 6.42 1.48 1.12
N GLY A 25 5.15 1.81 0.96
CA GLY A 25 4.29 1.28 -0.09
C GLY A 25 3.33 2.30 -0.67
N SER A 26 2.70 1.91 -1.79
CA SER A 26 1.69 2.71 -2.47
C SER A 26 0.28 2.38 -1.97
N ARG A 27 -0.72 3.07 -2.54
CA ARG A 27 -2.14 2.73 -2.34
C ARG A 27 -2.45 1.27 -2.70
N ALA A 28 -1.77 0.71 -3.70
CA ALA A 28 -2.01 -0.67 -4.15
C ALA A 28 -1.67 -1.67 -3.02
N HIS A 29 -0.55 -1.46 -2.33
CA HIS A 29 -0.16 -2.31 -1.19
C HIS A 29 -1.09 -2.11 0.01
N ALA A 30 -1.47 -0.86 0.30
CA ALA A 30 -2.30 -0.52 1.47
C ALA A 30 -3.73 -1.12 1.43
N ARG A 31 -4.21 -1.54 0.26
CA ARG A 31 -5.53 -2.22 0.11
C ARG A 31 -5.42 -3.75 0.02
N ASP A 32 -4.21 -4.31 -0.08
CA ASP A 32 -4.00 -5.74 -0.28
C ASP A 32 -3.84 -6.45 1.07
N LYS A 33 -4.94 -7.00 1.58
CA LYS A 33 -4.97 -7.66 2.89
C LYS A 33 -4.03 -8.86 2.97
N GLU A 34 -3.95 -9.66 1.90
CA GLU A 34 -3.16 -10.91 1.91
C GLU A 34 -1.67 -10.58 1.94
N LEU A 35 -1.23 -9.62 1.14
CA LEU A 35 0.14 -9.09 1.17
C LEU A 35 0.51 -8.57 2.56
N LEU A 36 -0.33 -7.72 3.15
CA LEU A 36 -0.07 -7.13 4.46
C LEU A 36 0.04 -8.21 5.57
N GLN A 37 -0.83 -9.21 5.55
CA GLN A 37 -0.76 -10.34 6.49
C GLN A 37 0.49 -11.19 6.29
N ARG A 38 0.86 -11.49 5.04
CA ARG A 38 2.06 -12.27 4.71
C ARG A 38 3.34 -11.57 5.19
N LEU A 39 3.40 -10.24 5.07
CA LEU A 39 4.49 -9.41 5.58
C LEU A 39 4.39 -9.13 7.09
N ARG A 40 3.35 -9.63 7.76
CA ARG A 40 3.06 -9.41 9.19
C ARG A 40 2.96 -7.92 9.56
N ILE A 41 2.45 -7.11 8.64
CA ILE A 41 2.13 -5.71 8.92
C ILE A 41 0.92 -5.68 9.86
N THR A 42 1.06 -5.00 10.99
CA THR A 42 0.00 -4.84 12.00
C THR A 42 -0.51 -3.39 12.08
N HIS A 43 0.20 -2.43 11.49
CA HIS A 43 -0.15 -1.01 11.54
C HIS A 43 0.05 -0.39 10.16
N ILE A 44 -0.92 0.43 9.73
CA ILE A 44 -0.89 1.11 8.44
C ILE A 44 -1.03 2.61 8.68
N LEU A 45 -0.03 3.38 8.25
CA LEU A 45 -0.05 4.84 8.31
C LEU A 45 -0.18 5.42 6.90
N ASN A 46 -1.38 5.88 6.55
CA ASN A 46 -1.60 6.58 5.29
C ASN A 46 -1.17 8.04 5.43
N VAL A 47 -0.06 8.41 4.79
CA VAL A 47 0.43 9.79 4.72
C VAL A 47 -0.19 10.50 3.52
N THR A 48 -1.52 10.59 3.49
CA THR A 48 -2.28 11.26 2.43
C THR A 48 -3.30 12.23 3.01
N PRO A 49 -3.73 13.28 2.28
CA PRO A 49 -4.80 14.15 2.74
C PRO A 49 -6.10 13.36 2.99
N PRO A 50 -7.02 13.90 3.81
CA PRO A 50 -8.38 13.36 3.89
C PRO A 50 -9.05 13.35 2.51
N LYS A 51 -9.82 12.30 2.21
CA LYS A 51 -10.58 12.21 0.95
C LYS A 51 -11.60 13.35 0.76
N LYS A 52 -12.04 13.97 1.86
CA LYS A 52 -12.94 15.14 1.84
C LYS A 52 -12.26 16.41 1.32
N THR A 53 -10.96 16.56 1.59
CA THR A 53 -10.16 17.71 1.15
C THR A 53 -9.54 17.48 -0.22
N ASP A 54 -9.13 16.24 -0.52
CA ASP A 54 -8.63 15.85 -1.84
C ASP A 54 -9.18 14.47 -2.24
N PRO A 55 -10.17 14.41 -3.14
CA PRO A 55 -10.80 13.15 -3.53
C PRO A 55 -9.90 12.27 -4.42
N VAL A 56 -8.85 12.84 -5.03
CA VAL A 56 -7.95 12.14 -5.94
C VAL A 56 -6.78 11.54 -5.15
N ALA A 57 -6.13 12.35 -4.30
CA ALA A 57 -4.98 11.94 -3.51
C ALA A 57 -5.34 11.25 -2.19
N GLY A 58 -6.56 11.48 -1.67
CA GLY A 58 -6.96 10.96 -0.37
C GLY A 58 -7.20 9.45 -0.38
N VAL A 59 -6.40 8.73 0.42
CA VAL A 59 -6.51 7.28 0.58
C VAL A 59 -7.17 6.97 1.93
N PRO A 60 -8.35 6.31 1.95
CA PRO A 60 -8.98 5.91 3.20
C PRO A 60 -8.15 4.81 3.87
N ASN A 61 -8.29 4.67 5.19
CA ASN A 61 -7.86 3.43 5.83
C ASN A 61 -8.84 2.32 5.42
N PHE A 62 -8.37 1.37 4.59
CA PHE A 62 -9.20 0.28 4.08
C PHE A 62 -9.63 -0.72 5.17
N PHE A 63 -8.92 -0.74 6.30
CA PHE A 63 -9.09 -1.72 7.36
C PHE A 63 -9.39 -1.09 8.72
N GLU A 64 -9.96 0.12 8.75
CA GLU A 64 -10.26 0.87 9.98
C GLU A 64 -11.07 0.08 11.02
N LYS A 65 -11.87 -0.89 10.57
CA LYS A 65 -12.72 -1.74 11.43
C LYS A 65 -12.12 -3.13 11.72
N ASP A 66 -10.97 -3.45 11.14
CA ASP A 66 -10.34 -4.75 11.25
C ASP A 66 -9.32 -4.76 12.40
N LYS A 67 -9.57 -5.60 13.42
CA LYS A 67 -8.70 -5.72 14.61
C LYS A 67 -7.32 -6.32 14.31
N LEU A 68 -7.11 -6.81 13.09
CA LEU A 68 -5.80 -7.30 12.65
C LEU A 68 -4.81 -6.15 12.38
N PHE A 69 -5.31 -4.94 12.13
CA PHE A 69 -4.51 -3.78 11.73
C PHE A 69 -4.66 -2.59 12.70
N THR A 70 -4.56 -2.85 14.00
CA THR A 70 -4.80 -1.89 15.10
C THR A 70 -3.68 -1.86 16.11
#